data_AF-A0A7J5XCM7-F1
#
_entry.id   AF-A0A7J5XCM7-F1
#
_cell.length_a   1.000
_cell.length_b   1.000
_cell.length_c   1.000
_cell.angle_alpha   90.00
_cell.angle_beta   90.00
_cell.angle_gamma   90.00
#
_symmetry.space_group_name_H-M   'P 1'
#
loop_
_entity.id
_entity.type
_entity.pdbx_description
1 polymer ?
#
loop_
_entity_poly.entity_id
_entity_poly.type
_entity_poly.pdbx_seq_one_letter_code
_entity_poly.pdbx_strand_id
1 'polypeptide(L)'
;MKESYGDFCSHHTEAVSYYKEQLHNNKKFQNIIRKVNNLSIVRRLGVSECILLVTQRIMKYPVLVERIILNTEAGTEEHEELTRALGLIKDTIVQVDTLVNVHEKNSRLQDIQNKMEPKALGKIKDDRVFRREDLAQGRRRLLHEGTVNWKAASGRLKDILAVLLSDVLLLLQEKDQRYVFATVDNKPPVISLQKLIVREVAHEEKAMFLICASSNEPEMYEIHTASKEERNTWMAHIRQAVESCPHTEERLFSEEEEARASRFKEFQDMSESVAGLEDTAARSRLLLRGDASDLQQGEALLKGAITEVENLQNLLQSGVREESPTSRLEEGSGSGVLPRRADTFGGYDSSPSILNKNGSVKKNFSGESRNRDRRASSDPQLKDLCGSHTLEQTAIIAQQDSHMELQRASLTERASLPGRHRGNVLLEQEKQRTLALQREELASFHKLQSQHGRSSSAGRGSGRGTGSRWRPPRPG
;
A
#
# COMPACT_ATOMS: atom_id res chain seq x y z
N MET A 1 8.35 16.96 -1.67
CA MET A 1 9.31 16.14 -0.90
C MET A 1 8.59 15.04 -0.14
N LYS A 2 7.65 15.36 0.76
CA LYS A 2 6.84 14.38 1.50
C LYS A 2 6.24 13.27 0.63
N GLU A 3 5.46 13.61 -0.39
CA GLU A 3 4.77 12.59 -1.21
C GLU A 3 5.76 11.70 -1.97
N SER A 4 6.75 12.29 -2.64
CA SER A 4 7.75 11.54 -3.41
C SER A 4 8.60 10.61 -2.54
N TYR A 5 9.04 11.07 -1.37
CA TYR A 5 9.79 10.22 -0.43
C TYR A 5 8.87 9.23 0.28
N GLY A 6 7.63 9.62 0.59
CA GLY A 6 6.62 8.71 1.15
C GLY A 6 6.40 7.53 0.23
N ASP A 7 6.11 7.77 -1.05
CA ASP A 7 5.92 6.73 -2.06
C ASP A 7 7.19 5.88 -2.26
N PHE A 8 8.34 6.53 -2.48
CA PHE A 8 9.60 5.82 -2.72
C PHE A 8 10.04 4.95 -1.53
N CYS A 9 9.98 5.50 -0.31
CA CYS A 9 10.40 4.79 0.90
C CYS A 9 9.41 3.69 1.29
N SER A 10 8.11 3.87 1.03
CA SER A 10 7.07 2.87 1.30
C SER A 10 7.30 1.58 0.52
N HIS A 11 7.82 1.69 -0.71
CA HIS A 11 8.11 0.55 -1.58
C HIS A 11 9.57 0.08 -1.53
N HIS A 12 10.39 0.59 -0.59
CA HIS A 12 11.82 0.26 -0.51
C HIS A 12 12.06 -1.26 -0.47
N THR A 13 11.40 -1.95 0.47
CA THR A 13 11.58 -3.39 0.70
C THR A 13 11.11 -4.19 -0.50
N GLU A 14 9.97 -3.81 -1.09
CA GLU A 14 9.39 -4.46 -2.28
C GLU A 14 10.30 -4.31 -3.50
N ALA A 15 10.79 -3.10 -3.76
CA ALA A 15 11.70 -2.82 -4.87
C ALA A 15 13.02 -3.60 -4.76
N VAL A 16 13.60 -3.68 -3.56
CA VAL A 16 14.82 -4.45 -3.30
C VAL A 16 14.57 -5.96 -3.44
N SER A 17 13.44 -6.46 -2.91
CA SER A 17 13.06 -7.87 -3.03
C SER A 17 12.86 -8.26 -4.49
N TYR A 18 12.07 -7.48 -5.22
CA TYR A 18 11.80 -7.69 -6.63
C TYR A 18 13.08 -7.66 -7.47
N TYR A 19 13.99 -6.72 -7.20
CA TYR A 19 15.29 -6.68 -7.87
C TYR A 19 16.09 -7.98 -7.65
N LYS A 20 16.15 -8.47 -6.41
CA LYS A 20 16.87 -9.72 -6.07
C LYS A 20 16.22 -10.93 -6.74
N GLU A 21 14.90 -11.00 -6.74
CA GLU A 21 14.14 -12.05 -7.41
C GLU A 21 14.45 -12.07 -8.91
N GLN A 22 14.38 -10.91 -9.59
CA GLN A 22 14.70 -10.79 -11.01
C GLN A 22 16.16 -11.15 -11.30
N LEU A 23 17.08 -10.79 -10.40
CA LEU A 23 18.50 -11.15 -10.54
C LEU A 23 18.73 -12.66 -10.43
N HIS A 24 17.95 -13.35 -9.60
CA HIS A 24 18.03 -14.80 -9.39
C HIS A 24 17.32 -15.58 -10.51
N ASN A 25 16.10 -15.17 -10.88
CA ASN A 25 15.20 -15.93 -11.75
C ASN A 25 15.38 -15.61 -13.25
N ASN A 26 15.93 -14.43 -13.59
CA ASN A 26 16.00 -13.98 -14.99
C ASN A 26 17.46 -13.79 -15.47
N LYS A 27 17.98 -14.79 -16.20
CA LYS A 27 19.34 -14.77 -16.77
C LYS A 27 19.60 -13.58 -17.72
N LYS A 28 18.59 -13.13 -18.49
CA LYS A 28 18.75 -11.98 -19.39
C LYS A 28 18.95 -10.71 -18.57
N PHE A 29 18.13 -10.50 -17.54
CA PHE A 29 18.26 -9.39 -16.61
C PHE A 29 19.61 -9.42 -15.89
N GLN A 30 20.01 -10.58 -15.37
CA GLN A 30 21.32 -10.76 -14.73
C GLN A 30 22.49 -10.36 -15.64
N ASN A 31 22.44 -10.73 -16.92
CA ASN A 31 23.46 -10.35 -17.91
C ASN A 31 23.48 -8.84 -18.17
N ILE A 32 22.32 -8.19 -18.24
CA ILE A 32 22.22 -6.73 -18.38
C ILE A 32 22.82 -6.03 -17.16
N ILE A 33 22.43 -6.44 -15.95
CA ILE A 33 22.97 -5.88 -14.71
C ILE A 33 24.49 -6.05 -14.63
N ARG A 34 25.03 -7.20 -15.06
CA ARG A 34 26.49 -7.39 -15.13
C ARG A 34 27.17 -6.39 -16.06
N LYS A 35 26.57 -6.08 -17.21
CA LYS A 35 27.08 -5.06 -18.14
C LYS A 35 26.99 -3.66 -17.52
N VAL A 36 25.86 -3.32 -16.89
CA VAL A 36 25.65 -2.03 -16.24
C VAL A 36 26.65 -1.80 -15.10
N ASN A 37 26.92 -2.82 -14.28
CA ASN A 37 27.88 -2.74 -13.17
C ASN A 37 29.32 -2.50 -13.63
N ASN A 38 29.65 -2.81 -14.89
CA ASN A 38 30.97 -2.54 -15.47
C ASN A 38 31.11 -1.11 -16.00
N LEU A 39 30.04 -0.31 -16.02
CA LEU A 39 30.10 1.08 -16.45
C LEU A 39 30.74 1.95 -15.36
N SER A 40 31.69 2.80 -15.73
CA SER A 40 32.39 3.68 -14.77
C SER A 40 31.45 4.64 -14.03
N ILE A 41 30.35 5.04 -14.67
CA ILE A 41 29.35 5.94 -14.10
C ILE A 41 28.70 5.40 -12.82
N VAL A 42 28.59 4.07 -12.66
CA VAL A 42 27.92 3.50 -11.49
C VAL A 42 28.79 3.57 -10.23
N ARG A 43 30.08 3.94 -10.34
CA ARG A 43 31.01 4.11 -9.21
C ARG A 43 30.99 2.95 -8.21
N ARG A 44 30.81 1.71 -8.71
CA ARG A 44 30.67 0.46 -7.94
C ARG A 44 29.43 0.36 -7.03
N LEU A 45 28.42 1.20 -7.25
CA LEU A 45 27.13 1.11 -6.58
C LEU A 45 26.20 0.21 -7.39
N GLY A 46 25.68 -0.84 -6.75
CA GLY A 46 24.62 -1.65 -7.32
C GLY A 46 23.26 -0.96 -7.17
N VAL A 47 22.25 -1.57 -7.78
CA VAL A 47 20.88 -1.01 -7.79
C VAL A 47 20.30 -0.93 -6.38
N SER A 48 20.54 -1.95 -5.55
CA SER A 48 20.08 -1.94 -4.15
C SER A 48 20.74 -0.82 -3.33
N GLU A 49 22.03 -0.56 -3.54
CA GLU A 49 22.75 0.55 -2.92
C GLU A 49 22.18 1.90 -3.38
N CYS A 50 21.87 2.06 -4.66
CA CYS A 50 21.23 3.28 -5.19
C CYS A 50 19.87 3.54 -4.53
N ILE A 51 19.02 2.52 -4.37
CA ILE A 51 17.72 2.64 -3.68
C ILE A 51 17.92 3.08 -2.22
N LEU A 52 18.89 2.47 -1.54
CA LEU A 52 19.22 2.80 -0.16
C LEU A 52 19.75 4.24 -0.02
N LEU A 53 20.60 4.70 -0.95
CA LEU A 53 21.16 6.05 -0.92
C LEU A 53 20.08 7.12 -1.06
N VAL A 54 19.08 6.91 -1.93
CA VAL A 54 17.93 7.84 -2.02
C VAL A 54 17.18 7.86 -0.69
N THR A 55 16.86 6.69 -0.12
CA THR A 55 16.16 6.56 1.17
C THR A 55 16.90 7.28 2.30
N GLN A 56 18.23 7.14 2.36
CA GLN A 56 19.06 7.77 3.40
C GLN A 56 19.26 9.27 3.19
N ARG A 57 19.07 9.80 1.97
CA ARG A 57 19.39 11.19 1.65
C ARG A 57 18.58 12.17 2.48
N ILE A 58 17.29 11.91 2.69
CA ILE A 58 16.40 12.80 3.47
C ILE A 58 16.89 12.95 4.91
N MET A 59 17.48 11.89 5.48
CA MET A 59 18.03 11.88 6.85
C MET A 59 19.35 12.67 6.97
N LYS A 60 19.99 13.04 5.86
CA LYS A 60 21.22 13.85 5.88
C LYS A 60 20.94 15.34 6.01
N TYR A 61 19.79 15.82 5.54
CA TYR A 61 19.47 17.24 5.55
C TYR A 61 19.46 17.85 6.96
N PRO A 62 18.86 17.22 8.01
CA PRO A 62 18.92 17.78 9.36
C PRO A 62 20.35 18.02 9.84
N VAL A 63 21.24 17.03 9.67
CA VAL A 63 22.64 17.10 10.14
C VAL A 63 23.42 18.18 9.39
N LEU A 64 23.20 18.32 8.08
CA LEU A 64 23.86 19.36 7.28
C LEU A 64 23.39 20.76 7.69
N VAL A 65 22.08 20.95 7.84
CA VAL A 65 21.50 22.24 8.23
C VAL A 65 21.88 22.61 9.67
N GLU A 66 21.86 21.65 10.60
CA GLU A 66 22.36 21.84 11.98
C GLU A 66 23.81 22.33 11.98
N ARG A 67 24.66 21.79 11.10
CA ARG A 67 26.05 22.22 11.01
C ARG A 67 26.19 23.64 10.44
N ILE A 68 25.32 24.05 9.50
CA ILE A 68 25.30 25.42 8.99
C ILE A 68 24.85 26.38 10.09
N ILE A 69 23.79 26.05 10.83
CA ILE A 69 23.30 26.84 11.97
C ILE A 69 24.41 27.09 12.99
N LEU A 70 25.18 26.04 13.36
CA LEU A 70 26.30 26.15 14.30
C LEU A 70 27.42 27.10 13.84
N ASN A 71 27.50 27.40 12.54
CA ASN A 71 28.50 28.32 11.96
C ASN A 71 27.88 29.65 11.50
N THR A 72 26.61 29.91 11.81
CA THR A 72 25.90 31.15 11.51
C THR A 72 25.74 31.96 12.79
N GLU A 73 25.94 33.29 12.73
CA GLU A 73 25.85 34.14 13.91
C GLU A 73 24.41 34.16 14.47
N ALA A 74 24.29 33.87 15.77
CA ALA A 74 23.00 33.81 16.45
C ALA A 74 22.32 35.19 16.51
N GLY A 75 21.01 35.21 16.33
CA GLY A 75 20.20 36.44 16.32
C GLY A 75 20.16 37.17 14.98
N THR A 76 20.81 36.64 13.95
CA THR A 76 20.62 37.08 12.57
C THR A 76 19.34 36.49 11.96
N GLU A 77 18.78 37.18 10.95
CA GLU A 77 17.65 36.67 10.17
C GLU A 77 17.98 35.30 9.56
N GLU A 78 19.17 35.15 8.96
CA GLU A 78 19.65 33.88 8.38
C GLU A 78 19.64 32.73 9.40
N HIS A 79 20.12 32.97 10.63
CA HIS A 79 20.09 31.96 11.69
C HIS A 79 18.66 31.53 12.05
N GLU A 80 17.71 32.47 12.13
CA GLU A 80 16.30 32.16 12.38
C GLU A 80 15.66 31.38 11.23
N GLU A 81 15.95 31.76 9.98
CA GLU A 81 15.45 31.05 8.80
C GLU A 81 15.99 29.62 8.71
N LEU A 82 17.28 29.41 8.96
CA LEU A 82 17.89 28.09 8.99
C LEU A 82 17.29 27.21 10.09
N THR A 83 17.06 27.78 11.28
CA THR A 83 16.41 27.07 12.40
C THR A 83 14.98 26.65 12.04
N ARG A 84 14.22 27.53 11.38
CA ARG A 84 12.88 27.24 10.87
C ARG A 84 12.92 26.14 9.80
N ALA A 85 13.85 26.24 8.85
CA ALA A 85 14.04 25.23 7.81
C ALA A 85 14.39 23.86 8.39
N LEU A 86 15.24 23.80 9.43
CA LEU A 86 15.55 22.56 10.14
C LEU A 86 14.30 21.92 10.75
N GLY A 87 13.43 22.72 11.38
CA GLY A 87 12.14 22.25 11.90
C GLY A 87 11.27 21.63 10.80
N LEU A 88 11.09 22.33 9.68
CA LEU A 88 10.31 21.85 8.53
C LEU A 88 10.87 20.56 7.92
N ILE A 89 12.20 20.41 7.88
CA ILE A 89 12.85 19.18 7.40
C ILE A 89 12.56 18.02 8.36
N LYS A 90 12.70 18.23 9.67
CA LYS A 90 12.38 17.21 10.68
C LYS A 90 10.91 16.78 10.61
N ASP A 91 10.00 17.74 10.48
CA ASP A 91 8.56 17.47 10.32
C ASP A 91 8.26 16.72 9.03
N THR A 92 8.99 17.02 7.94
CA THR A 92 8.86 16.28 6.67
C THR A 92 9.30 14.82 6.84
N ILE A 93 10.39 14.57 7.58
CA ILE A 93 10.86 13.20 7.86
C ILE A 93 9.82 12.42 8.67
N VAL A 94 9.26 13.01 9.72
CA VAL A 94 8.19 12.38 10.52
C VAL A 94 6.97 12.04 9.66
N GLN A 95 6.60 12.94 8.74
CA GLN A 95 5.50 12.70 7.81
C GLN A 95 5.79 11.58 6.80
N VAL A 96 7.02 11.48 6.30
CA VAL A 96 7.45 10.37 5.42
C VAL A 96 7.38 9.05 6.19
N ASP A 97 7.93 9.00 7.41
CA ASP A 97 7.87 7.82 8.28
C ASP A 97 6.43 7.36 8.55
N THR A 98 5.53 8.32 8.80
CA THR A 98 4.09 8.03 8.95
C THR A 98 3.50 7.39 7.70
N LEU A 99 3.86 7.88 6.49
CA LEU A 99 3.38 7.30 5.24
C LEU A 99 3.91 5.87 5.03
N VAL A 100 5.19 5.64 5.33
CA VAL A 100 5.80 4.30 5.27
C VAL A 100 5.07 3.34 6.21
N ASN A 101 4.86 3.71 7.48
CA ASN A 101 4.13 2.89 8.44
C ASN A 101 2.68 2.62 7.99
N VAL A 102 1.98 3.61 7.42
CA VAL A 102 0.63 3.38 6.86
C VAL A 102 0.68 2.38 5.71
N HIS A 103 1.66 2.48 4.82
CA HIS A 103 1.82 1.54 3.71
C HIS A 103 2.10 0.12 4.21
N GLU A 104 3.04 -0.05 5.15
CA GLU A 104 3.37 -1.35 5.75
C GLU A 104 2.15 -1.99 6.42
N LYS A 105 1.37 -1.21 7.17
CA LYS A 105 0.13 -1.68 7.82
C LYS A 105 -0.94 -2.07 6.80
N ASN A 106 -1.07 -1.33 5.71
CA ASN A 106 -2.02 -1.66 4.63
C ASN A 106 -1.60 -2.92 3.88
N SER A 107 -0.33 -3.05 3.52
CA SER A 107 0.23 -4.25 2.88
C SER A 107 0.05 -5.47 3.78
N ARG A 108 0.34 -5.33 5.08
CA ARG A 108 0.12 -6.39 6.06
C ARG A 108 -1.35 -6.78 6.20
N LEU A 109 -2.28 -5.81 6.19
CA LEU A 109 -3.72 -6.11 6.24
C LEU A 109 -4.17 -6.91 5.00
N GLN A 110 -3.63 -6.57 3.82
CA GLN A 110 -3.88 -7.33 2.59
C GLN A 110 -3.33 -8.76 2.68
N ASP A 111 -2.14 -8.96 3.26
CA ASP A 111 -1.58 -10.29 3.47
C ASP A 111 -2.48 -11.15 4.37
N ILE A 112 -2.96 -10.59 5.49
CA ILE A 112 -3.91 -11.27 6.37
C ILE A 112 -5.17 -11.64 5.60
N GLN A 113 -5.74 -10.68 4.86
CA GLN A 113 -6.93 -10.90 4.05
C GLN A 113 -6.73 -12.01 3.02
N ASN A 114 -5.57 -12.07 2.35
CA ASN A 114 -5.26 -13.09 1.35
C ASN A 114 -5.01 -14.48 1.99
N LYS A 115 -4.44 -14.50 3.19
CA LYS A 115 -4.22 -15.74 3.96
C LYS A 115 -5.48 -16.27 4.64
N MET A 116 -6.52 -15.46 4.81
CA MET A 116 -7.82 -15.91 5.34
C MET A 116 -8.52 -16.91 4.41
N GLU A 117 -9.28 -17.84 4.98
CA GLU A 117 -10.10 -18.77 4.21
C GLU A 117 -11.28 -18.02 3.55
N PRO A 118 -11.52 -18.17 2.23
CA PRO A 118 -12.55 -17.41 1.51
C PRO A 118 -13.98 -17.57 2.04
N LYS A 119 -14.30 -18.70 2.68
CA LYS A 119 -15.63 -19.00 3.22
C LYS A 119 -15.72 -18.82 4.74
N ALA A 120 -14.66 -18.32 5.39
CA ALA A 120 -14.68 -18.10 6.83
C ALA A 120 -15.67 -16.97 7.18
N LEU A 121 -16.55 -17.28 8.13
CA LEU A 121 -17.54 -16.33 8.67
C LEU A 121 -17.22 -16.08 10.14
N GLY A 122 -17.02 -14.81 10.48
CA GLY A 122 -16.82 -14.34 11.85
C GLY A 122 -18.14 -13.81 12.37
N LYS A 123 -18.61 -14.32 13.50
CA LYS A 123 -19.78 -13.71 14.15
C LYS A 123 -19.36 -12.44 14.87
N ILE A 124 -20.13 -11.39 14.69
CA ILE A 124 -20.14 -10.20 15.55
C ILE A 124 -21.28 -10.39 16.56
N LYS A 125 -21.27 -9.61 17.63
CA LYS A 125 -22.43 -9.43 18.50
C LYS A 125 -23.66 -9.04 17.66
N ASP A 126 -24.84 -9.53 18.06
CA ASP A 126 -26.14 -9.39 17.37
C ASP A 126 -26.30 -10.21 16.07
N ASP A 127 -25.61 -11.35 15.98
CA ASP A 127 -25.64 -12.31 14.83
C ASP A 127 -25.23 -11.73 13.46
N ARG A 128 -24.72 -10.49 13.43
CA ARG A 128 -24.10 -9.92 12.23
C ARG A 128 -22.88 -10.73 11.83
N VAL A 129 -22.65 -10.81 10.52
CA VAL A 129 -21.59 -11.64 9.93
C VAL A 129 -20.48 -10.75 9.39
N PHE A 130 -19.26 -11.04 9.82
CA PHE A 130 -18.02 -10.46 9.31
C PHE A 130 -17.33 -11.47 8.38
N ARG A 131 -16.93 -11.01 7.22
CA ARG A 131 -16.29 -11.80 6.16
C ARG A 131 -14.92 -11.24 5.84
N ARG A 132 -14.15 -12.03 5.09
CA ARG A 132 -12.84 -11.63 4.57
C ARG A 132 -12.92 -10.35 3.71
N GLU A 133 -13.99 -10.21 2.94
CA GLU A 133 -14.24 -9.05 2.07
C GLU A 133 -14.43 -7.76 2.88
N ASP A 134 -14.89 -7.88 4.13
CA ASP A 134 -15.12 -6.73 5.00
C ASP A 134 -13.81 -6.14 5.52
N LEU A 135 -12.68 -6.85 5.47
CA LEU A 135 -11.36 -6.26 5.79
C LEU A 135 -10.97 -5.16 4.81
N ALA A 136 -11.41 -5.26 3.55
CA ALA A 136 -11.13 -4.27 2.50
C ALA A 136 -12.23 -3.22 2.36
N GLN A 137 -13.35 -3.35 3.08
CA GLN A 137 -14.44 -2.38 3.04
C GLN A 137 -14.17 -1.19 3.97
N GLY A 138 -14.57 0.00 3.51
CA GLY A 138 -14.52 1.23 4.30
C GLY A 138 -13.11 1.79 4.49
N ARG A 139 -12.92 2.54 5.59
CA ARG A 139 -11.63 3.15 5.98
C ARG A 139 -10.90 2.32 7.04
N ARG A 140 -11.06 0.99 7.03
CA ARG A 140 -10.43 0.10 8.01
C ARG A 140 -8.92 0.14 7.87
N ARG A 141 -8.24 0.34 9.00
CA ARG A 141 -6.78 0.37 9.07
C ARG A 141 -6.30 -0.59 10.15
N LEU A 142 -5.24 -1.33 9.84
CA LEU A 142 -4.54 -2.11 10.84
C LEU A 142 -3.80 -1.19 11.81
N LEU A 143 -4.13 -1.27 13.10
CA LEU A 143 -3.46 -0.52 14.16
C LEU A 143 -2.37 -1.37 14.81
N HIS A 144 -2.73 -2.58 15.24
CA HIS A 144 -1.82 -3.49 15.92
C HIS A 144 -2.18 -4.94 15.62
N GLU A 145 -1.19 -5.83 15.62
CA GLU A 145 -1.39 -7.27 15.52
C GLU A 145 -0.38 -8.02 16.38
N GLY A 146 -0.72 -9.24 16.77
CA GLY A 146 0.20 -10.10 17.50
C GLY A 146 -0.47 -11.39 17.96
N THR A 147 0.36 -12.38 18.27
CA THR A 147 -0.10 -13.68 18.78
C THR A 147 -0.38 -13.56 20.27
N VAL A 148 -1.57 -13.95 20.69
CA VAL A 148 -2.02 -13.93 22.08
C VAL A 148 -2.75 -15.23 22.42
N ASN A 149 -2.96 -15.48 23.70
CA ASN A 149 -3.66 -16.65 24.21
C ASN A 149 -5.07 -16.29 24.66
N TRP A 150 -6.09 -16.82 24.01
CA TRP A 150 -7.47 -16.69 24.47
C TRP A 150 -7.82 -17.83 25.41
N LYS A 151 -8.12 -17.51 26.68
CA LYS A 151 -8.53 -18.47 27.69
C LYS A 151 -10.02 -18.78 27.60
N ALA A 152 -10.33 -20.06 27.47
CA ALA A 152 -11.68 -20.61 27.51
C ALA A 152 -12.20 -20.70 28.96
N ALA A 153 -13.53 -20.84 29.13
CA ALA A 153 -14.17 -21.08 30.42
C ALA A 153 -13.70 -22.37 31.11
N SER A 154 -13.22 -23.34 30.31
CA SER A 154 -12.55 -24.55 30.80
C SER A 154 -11.16 -24.32 31.42
N GLY A 155 -10.61 -23.10 31.30
CA GLY A 155 -9.24 -22.75 31.69
C GLY A 155 -8.19 -23.03 30.61
N ARG A 156 -8.56 -23.69 29.50
CA ARG A 156 -7.65 -23.98 28.38
C ARG A 156 -7.27 -22.69 27.64
N LEU A 157 -5.98 -22.52 27.36
CA LEU A 157 -5.46 -21.45 26.52
C LEU A 157 -5.45 -21.89 25.05
N LYS A 158 -5.85 -20.98 24.16
CA LYS A 158 -5.80 -21.18 22.71
C LYS A 158 -4.98 -20.08 22.06
N ASP A 159 -3.98 -20.46 21.28
CA ASP A 159 -3.20 -19.52 20.48
C ASP A 159 -4.07 -18.91 19.38
N ILE A 160 -4.08 -17.58 19.32
CA ILE A 160 -4.81 -16.81 18.32
C ILE A 160 -3.94 -15.63 17.84
N LEU A 161 -4.14 -15.23 16.60
CA LEU A 161 -3.69 -13.94 16.07
C LEU A 161 -4.77 -12.89 16.38
N ALA A 162 -4.46 -11.95 17.26
CA ALA A 162 -5.29 -10.77 17.47
C ALA A 162 -4.93 -9.70 16.43
N VAL A 163 -5.95 -9.15 15.76
CA VAL A 163 -5.80 -8.10 14.74
C VAL A 163 -6.68 -6.91 15.12
N LEU A 164 -6.07 -5.85 15.64
CA LEU A 164 -6.74 -4.62 16.03
C LEU A 164 -6.86 -3.69 14.83
N LEU A 165 -8.09 -3.50 14.36
CA LEU A 165 -8.44 -2.52 13.34
C LEU A 165 -8.93 -1.21 13.99
N SER A 166 -9.28 -0.24 13.16
CA SER A 166 -9.77 1.08 13.59
C SER A 166 -11.15 1.07 14.27
N ASP A 167 -11.95 0.03 14.04
CA ASP A 167 -13.35 -0.10 14.47
C ASP A 167 -13.64 -1.43 15.18
N VAL A 168 -12.87 -2.48 14.87
CA VAL A 168 -13.05 -3.84 15.40
C VAL A 168 -11.73 -4.48 15.80
N LEU A 169 -11.79 -5.46 16.71
CA LEU A 169 -10.71 -6.37 17.06
C LEU A 169 -11.08 -7.79 16.59
N LEU A 170 -10.28 -8.38 15.70
CA LEU A 170 -10.48 -9.73 15.18
C LEU A 170 -9.63 -10.73 15.95
N LEU A 171 -10.22 -11.86 16.30
CA LEU A 171 -9.54 -13.02 16.88
C LEU A 171 -9.48 -14.13 15.84
N LEU A 172 -8.31 -14.32 15.23
CA LEU A 172 -8.08 -15.31 14.18
C LEU A 172 -7.26 -16.48 14.73
N GLN A 173 -7.47 -17.67 14.20
CA GLN A 173 -6.64 -18.84 14.47
C GLN A 173 -6.02 -19.33 13.16
N GLU A 174 -4.78 -19.81 13.23
CA GLU A 174 -4.17 -20.46 12.08
C GLU A 174 -4.61 -21.93 12.03
N LYS A 175 -5.19 -22.32 10.90
CA LYS A 175 -5.64 -23.69 10.62
C LYS A 175 -5.28 -24.02 9.18
N ASP A 176 -4.59 -25.14 8.96
CA ASP A 176 -4.19 -25.60 7.62
C ASP A 176 -3.46 -24.50 6.80
N GLN A 177 -2.53 -23.77 7.46
CA GLN A 177 -1.77 -22.63 6.90
C GLN A 177 -2.64 -21.43 6.44
N ARG A 178 -3.92 -21.39 6.82
CA ARG A 178 -4.86 -20.30 6.54
C ARG A 178 -5.34 -19.67 7.84
N TYR A 179 -5.80 -18.42 7.78
CA TYR A 179 -6.50 -17.81 8.90
C TYR A 179 -7.99 -18.09 8.83
N VAL A 180 -8.56 -18.56 9.94
CA VAL A 180 -10.00 -18.69 10.14
C VAL A 180 -10.38 -17.98 11.44
N PHE A 181 -11.63 -17.57 11.58
CA PHE A 181 -12.08 -16.97 12.83
C PHE A 181 -11.96 -17.96 13.99
N ALA A 182 -11.51 -17.48 15.15
CA ALA A 182 -11.31 -18.32 16.32
C ALA A 182 -12.66 -18.80 16.88
N THR A 183 -12.71 -20.06 17.29
CA THR A 183 -13.87 -20.65 17.96
C THR A 183 -13.50 -21.02 19.39
N VAL A 184 -14.01 -20.25 20.37
CA VAL A 184 -13.81 -20.48 21.81
C VAL A 184 -15.12 -20.18 22.54
N ASP A 185 -15.64 -21.15 23.31
CA ASP A 185 -16.88 -21.03 24.10
C ASP A 185 -18.11 -20.49 23.34
N ASN A 186 -18.16 -20.68 22.02
CA ASN A 186 -19.15 -20.07 21.12
C ASN A 186 -19.26 -18.54 21.21
N LYS A 187 -18.24 -17.86 21.76
CA LYS A 187 -18.18 -16.40 21.82
C LYS A 187 -17.85 -15.80 20.45
N PRO A 188 -18.40 -14.62 20.11
CA PRO A 188 -18.08 -13.92 18.86
C PRO A 188 -16.58 -13.63 18.73
N PRO A 189 -15.91 -14.05 17.65
CA PRO A 189 -14.49 -13.77 17.40
C PRO A 189 -14.21 -12.36 16.88
N VAL A 190 -15.26 -11.61 16.53
CA VAL A 190 -15.15 -10.23 16.06
C VAL A 190 -15.75 -9.31 17.12
N ILE A 191 -14.88 -8.53 17.76
CA ILE A 191 -15.23 -7.67 18.88
C ILE A 191 -15.30 -6.23 18.38
N SER A 192 -16.46 -5.59 18.51
CA SER A 192 -16.58 -4.15 18.24
C SER A 192 -15.79 -3.34 19.27
N LEU A 193 -15.08 -2.30 18.84
CA LEU A 193 -14.43 -1.36 19.75
C LEU A 193 -15.42 -0.40 20.42
N GLN A 194 -16.66 -0.32 19.93
CA GLN A 194 -17.68 0.52 20.54
C GLN A 194 -18.02 0.02 21.94
N LYS A 195 -17.85 0.88 22.95
CA LYS A 195 -18.07 0.55 24.37
C LYS A 195 -17.25 -0.66 24.85
N LEU A 196 -16.09 -0.91 24.24
CA LEU A 196 -15.14 -1.93 24.70
C LEU A 196 -14.33 -1.40 25.89
N ILE A 197 -14.30 -2.16 26.98
CA ILE A 197 -13.55 -1.83 28.19
C ILE A 197 -12.41 -2.82 28.36
N VAL A 198 -11.19 -2.31 28.56
CA VAL A 198 -10.00 -3.14 28.80
C VAL A 198 -9.50 -2.98 30.23
N ARG A 199 -9.42 -4.11 30.96
CA ARG A 199 -9.02 -4.17 32.37
C ARG A 199 -7.88 -5.15 32.60
N GLU A 200 -7.11 -4.91 33.65
CA GLU A 200 -6.07 -5.83 34.11
C GLU A 200 -6.69 -6.98 34.90
N VAL A 201 -6.07 -8.16 34.83
CA VAL A 201 -6.46 -9.29 35.70
C VAL A 201 -5.65 -9.21 36.99
N ALA A 202 -6.34 -9.23 38.13
CA ALA A 202 -5.68 -9.27 39.42
C ALA A 202 -4.90 -10.58 39.59
N HIS A 203 -3.67 -10.48 40.11
CA HIS A 203 -2.78 -11.63 40.35
C HIS A 203 -2.37 -12.42 39.08
N GLU A 204 -2.63 -11.89 37.89
CA GLU A 204 -2.16 -12.46 36.62
C GLU A 204 -1.65 -11.31 35.72
N GLU A 205 -0.36 -10.99 35.86
CA GLU A 205 0.19 -9.77 35.25
C GLU A 205 0.25 -9.81 33.72
N LYS A 206 0.18 -11.00 33.12
CA LYS A 206 0.21 -11.22 31.68
C LYS A 206 -1.18 -11.26 31.05
N ALA A 207 -2.25 -11.10 31.84
CA ALA A 207 -3.61 -11.18 31.34
C ALA A 207 -4.34 -9.85 31.41
N MET A 208 -5.29 -9.71 30.48
CA MET A 208 -6.24 -8.61 30.43
C MET A 208 -7.64 -9.13 30.12
N PHE A 209 -8.65 -8.44 30.65
CA PHE A 209 -10.05 -8.64 30.29
C PHE A 209 -10.47 -7.62 29.23
N LEU A 210 -11.15 -8.11 28.19
CA LEU A 210 -11.90 -7.29 27.24
C LEU A 210 -13.39 -7.47 27.54
N ILE A 211 -14.10 -6.38 27.82
CA ILE A 211 -15.50 -6.39 28.22
C ILE A 211 -16.31 -5.59 27.20
N CYS A 212 -17.15 -6.27 26.43
CA CYS A 212 -17.99 -5.67 25.41
C CYS A 212 -19.32 -5.22 26.02
N ALA A 213 -19.41 -3.95 26.44
CA ALA A 213 -20.56 -3.38 27.14
C ALA A 213 -21.65 -2.80 26.20
N SER A 214 -21.60 -3.12 24.91
CA SER A 214 -22.52 -2.57 23.90
C SER A 214 -23.90 -3.25 23.84
N SER A 215 -24.10 -4.40 24.49
CA SER A 215 -25.42 -5.07 24.53
C SER A 215 -25.91 -5.33 25.96
N ASN A 216 -27.15 -5.81 26.06
CA ASN A 216 -27.81 -6.17 27.32
C ASN A 216 -27.05 -7.24 28.13
N GLU A 217 -26.28 -8.11 27.46
CA GLU A 217 -25.40 -9.07 28.12
C GLU A 217 -23.93 -8.74 27.79
N PRO A 218 -23.13 -8.27 28.77
CA PRO A 218 -21.74 -7.95 28.53
C PRO A 218 -20.93 -9.24 28.31
N GLU A 219 -20.23 -9.31 27.18
CA GLU A 219 -19.33 -10.43 26.90
C GLU A 219 -17.93 -10.11 27.44
N MET A 220 -17.34 -11.09 28.12
CA MET A 220 -16.00 -10.97 28.71
C MET A 220 -15.02 -11.96 28.08
N TYR A 221 -13.88 -11.45 27.63
CA TYR A 221 -12.78 -12.22 27.04
C TYR A 221 -11.55 -12.09 27.93
N GLU A 222 -10.93 -13.20 28.29
CA GLU A 222 -9.66 -13.22 29.02
C GLU A 222 -8.53 -13.53 28.04
N ILE A 223 -7.68 -12.53 27.78
CA ILE A 223 -6.56 -12.61 26.84
C ILE A 223 -5.26 -12.56 27.61
N HIS A 224 -4.39 -13.53 27.35
CA HIS A 224 -3.05 -13.66 27.92
C HIS A 224 -2.01 -13.32 26.86
N THR A 225 -0.93 -12.64 27.26
CA THR A 225 0.20 -12.27 26.39
C THR A 225 1.49 -12.95 26.88
N ALA A 226 2.59 -12.86 26.12
CA ALA A 226 3.84 -13.49 26.51
C ALA A 226 4.50 -12.80 27.73
N SER A 227 4.32 -11.48 27.84
CA SER A 227 4.85 -10.66 28.95
C SER A 227 3.88 -9.58 29.44
N LYS A 228 4.17 -9.00 30.60
CA LYS A 228 3.43 -7.87 31.18
C LYS A 228 3.55 -6.61 30.30
N GLU A 229 4.73 -6.40 29.71
CA GLU A 229 5.01 -5.29 28.81
C GLU A 229 4.17 -5.39 27.53
N GLU A 230 4.06 -6.60 26.98
CA GLU A 230 3.19 -6.86 25.82
C GLU A 230 1.72 -6.63 26.19
N ARG A 231 1.26 -7.13 27.35
CA ARG A 231 -0.09 -6.84 27.86
C ARG A 231 -0.35 -5.34 27.95
N ASN A 232 0.59 -4.57 28.51
CA ASN A 232 0.46 -3.12 28.65
C ASN A 232 0.40 -2.42 27.28
N THR A 233 1.19 -2.88 26.32
CA THR A 233 1.20 -2.37 24.94
C THR A 233 -0.15 -2.62 24.26
N TRP A 234 -0.70 -3.83 24.38
CA TRP A 234 -2.03 -4.16 23.89
C TRP A 234 -3.12 -3.30 24.54
N MET A 235 -3.12 -3.18 25.86
CA MET A 235 -4.11 -2.35 26.56
C MET A 235 -4.05 -0.88 26.11
N ALA A 236 -2.85 -0.33 25.93
CA ALA A 236 -2.67 1.05 25.46
C ALA A 236 -3.22 1.22 24.04
N HIS A 237 -2.86 0.33 23.11
CA HIS A 237 -3.36 0.37 21.74
C HIS A 237 -4.87 0.21 21.65
N ILE A 238 -5.46 -0.73 22.40
CA ILE A 238 -6.91 -0.92 22.38
C ILE A 238 -7.62 0.30 22.96
N ARG A 239 -7.16 0.87 24.09
CA ARG A 239 -7.75 2.09 24.67
C ARG A 239 -7.72 3.26 23.68
N GLN A 240 -6.57 3.49 23.04
CA GLN A 240 -6.43 4.52 22.02
C GLN A 240 -7.37 4.28 20.83
N ALA A 241 -7.51 3.03 20.39
CA ALA A 241 -8.40 2.66 19.29
C ALA A 241 -9.87 2.86 19.65
N VAL A 242 -10.29 2.50 20.88
CA VAL A 242 -11.65 2.71 21.40
C VAL A 242 -11.99 4.21 21.46
N GLU A 243 -11.07 5.05 21.94
CA GLU A 243 -11.24 6.51 21.98
C GLU A 243 -11.36 7.13 20.58
N SER A 244 -10.64 6.58 19.61
CA SER A 244 -10.62 7.06 18.22
C SER A 244 -11.70 6.40 17.33
N CYS A 245 -12.45 5.43 17.86
CA CYS A 245 -13.41 4.66 17.09
C CYS A 245 -14.58 5.57 16.65
N PRO A 246 -14.99 5.59 15.37
CA PRO A 246 -16.09 6.44 14.94
C PRO A 246 -17.41 6.04 15.61
N HIS A 247 -18.00 6.95 16.38
CA HIS A 247 -19.23 6.70 17.17
C HIS A 247 -20.54 6.73 16.34
N THR A 248 -20.47 6.87 15.01
CA THR A 248 -21.63 7.25 14.17
C THR A 248 -22.09 6.18 13.16
N GLU A 249 -21.41 5.05 13.03
CA GLU A 249 -21.68 4.09 11.95
C GLU A 249 -22.76 3.02 12.24
N GLU A 250 -23.50 3.09 13.35
CA GLU A 250 -24.72 2.26 13.48
C GLU A 250 -25.70 2.45 12.30
N ARG A 251 -25.66 3.63 11.65
CA ARG A 251 -26.47 3.92 10.46
C ARG A 251 -25.90 3.39 9.14
N LEU A 252 -24.57 3.35 8.98
CA LEU A 252 -23.95 2.99 7.68
C LEU A 252 -23.91 1.47 7.48
N PHE A 253 -23.66 0.70 8.55
CA PHE A 253 -23.78 -0.76 8.47
C PHE A 253 -25.23 -1.18 8.21
N SER A 254 -26.22 -0.50 8.81
CA SER A 254 -27.64 -0.79 8.59
C SER A 254 -28.06 -0.54 7.14
N GLU A 255 -27.71 0.61 6.55
CA GLU A 255 -28.14 0.96 5.19
C GLU A 255 -27.47 0.08 4.11
N GLU A 256 -26.19 -0.26 4.26
CA GLU A 256 -25.50 -1.14 3.30
C GLU A 256 -25.92 -2.61 3.45
N GLU A 257 -26.20 -3.08 4.66
CA GLU A 257 -26.70 -4.43 4.93
C GLU A 257 -28.16 -4.58 4.49
N GLU A 258 -29.01 -3.56 4.69
CA GLU A 258 -30.36 -3.48 4.12
C GLU A 258 -30.33 -3.40 2.59
N ALA A 259 -29.39 -2.66 1.98
CA ALA A 259 -29.25 -2.61 0.53
C ALA A 259 -28.78 -3.96 -0.06
N ARG A 260 -27.89 -4.68 0.64
CA ARG A 260 -27.46 -6.03 0.25
C ARG A 260 -28.57 -7.06 0.45
N ALA A 261 -29.29 -7.01 1.56
CA ALA A 261 -30.44 -7.87 1.83
C ALA A 261 -31.55 -7.62 0.81
N SER A 262 -31.81 -6.35 0.46
CA SER A 262 -32.76 -5.97 -0.59
C SER A 262 -32.35 -6.50 -1.95
N ARG A 263 -31.08 -6.34 -2.36
CA ARG A 263 -30.58 -6.91 -3.62
C ARG A 263 -30.61 -8.44 -3.65
N PHE A 264 -30.33 -9.10 -2.53
CA PHE A 264 -30.39 -10.56 -2.45
C PHE A 264 -31.83 -11.07 -2.51
N LYS A 265 -32.76 -10.35 -1.88
CA LYS A 265 -34.20 -10.63 -1.96
C LYS A 265 -34.75 -10.37 -3.36
N GLU A 266 -34.36 -9.27 -4.00
CA GLU A 266 -34.67 -9.00 -5.42
C GLU A 266 -34.19 -10.14 -6.34
N PHE A 267 -32.99 -10.68 -6.08
CA PHE A 267 -32.45 -11.81 -6.85
C PHE A 267 -33.20 -13.12 -6.59
N GLN A 268 -33.60 -13.38 -5.34
CA GLN A 268 -34.45 -14.55 -5.00
C GLN A 268 -35.84 -14.45 -5.61
N ASP A 269 -36.51 -13.31 -5.48
CA ASP A 269 -37.82 -13.03 -6.07
C ASP A 269 -37.77 -13.19 -7.60
N MET A 270 -36.68 -12.74 -8.22
CA MET A 270 -36.46 -12.92 -9.66
C MET A 270 -36.25 -14.40 -10.03
N SER A 271 -35.62 -15.20 -9.19
CA SER A 271 -35.45 -16.64 -9.41
C SER A 271 -36.73 -17.45 -9.19
N GLU A 272 -37.55 -17.09 -8.20
CA GLU A 272 -38.83 -17.75 -7.90
C GLU A 272 -39.91 -17.42 -8.93
N SER A 273 -39.90 -16.20 -9.49
CA SER A 273 -40.78 -15.81 -10.60
C SER A 273 -40.56 -16.63 -11.88
N VAL A 274 -39.37 -17.22 -12.04
CA VAL A 274 -39.01 -18.07 -13.19
C VAL A 274 -39.39 -19.54 -12.94
N ALA A 275 -39.55 -19.97 -11.68
CA ALA A 275 -39.87 -21.35 -11.31
C ALA A 275 -41.38 -21.66 -11.30
N GLY A 276 -42.25 -20.64 -11.31
CA GLY A 276 -43.72 -20.79 -11.17
C GLY A 276 -44.53 -20.94 -12.46
N LEU A 277 -43.91 -20.99 -13.65
CA LEU A 277 -44.61 -21.09 -14.94
C LEU A 277 -44.23 -22.38 -15.69
N GLU A 278 -44.65 -23.52 -15.15
CA GLU A 278 -44.85 -24.70 -15.99
C GLU A 278 -46.17 -24.51 -16.77
N ASP A 279 -46.09 -24.72 -18.09
CA ASP A 279 -47.21 -24.83 -19.03
C ASP A 279 -47.68 -23.59 -19.80
N THR A 280 -46.74 -22.86 -20.43
CA THR A 280 -46.97 -22.29 -21.79
C THR A 280 -45.63 -22.14 -22.51
N ALA A 281 -45.12 -23.26 -23.02
CA ALA A 281 -43.82 -23.40 -23.69
C ALA A 281 -43.69 -22.68 -25.07
N ALA A 282 -44.48 -21.66 -25.35
CA ALA A 282 -44.35 -20.89 -26.58
C ALA A 282 -45.03 -19.51 -26.48
N ARG A 283 -44.36 -18.49 -25.92
CA ARG A 283 -44.34 -17.10 -26.49
C ARG A 283 -43.67 -15.93 -25.75
N SER A 284 -42.93 -16.10 -24.66
CA SER A 284 -42.22 -14.94 -24.03
C SER A 284 -40.74 -15.26 -23.79
N ARG A 285 -39.91 -15.27 -24.84
CA ARG A 285 -38.93 -14.21 -25.16
C ARG A 285 -38.06 -13.79 -23.97
N LEU A 286 -37.15 -14.69 -23.59
CA LEU A 286 -35.90 -14.33 -22.93
C LEU A 286 -35.03 -13.52 -23.91
N LEU A 287 -34.58 -12.37 -23.43
CA LEU A 287 -33.68 -11.43 -24.08
C LEU A 287 -32.25 -11.99 -24.14
N LEU A 288 -31.99 -12.95 -25.01
CA LEU A 288 -30.68 -13.27 -25.61
C LEU A 288 -30.91 -14.36 -26.66
N ARG A 289 -31.61 -14.00 -27.74
CA ARG A 289 -31.57 -14.79 -28.97
C ARG A 289 -30.43 -14.21 -29.80
N GLY A 290 -29.25 -14.79 -29.67
CA GLY A 290 -28.22 -14.65 -30.69
C GLY A 290 -28.63 -15.50 -31.88
N ASP A 291 -28.70 -14.89 -33.05
CA ASP A 291 -29.04 -15.58 -34.28
C ASP A 291 -27.89 -16.55 -34.64
N ALA A 292 -28.12 -17.57 -35.46
CA ALA A 292 -27.02 -18.43 -35.93
C ALA A 292 -25.92 -17.63 -36.65
N SER A 293 -26.27 -16.47 -37.22
CA SER A 293 -25.35 -15.47 -37.77
C SER A 293 -24.51 -14.76 -36.71
N ASP A 294 -25.06 -14.49 -35.51
CA ASP A 294 -24.32 -13.83 -34.42
C ASP A 294 -23.28 -14.77 -33.79
N LEU A 295 -23.59 -16.07 -33.75
CA LEU A 295 -22.62 -17.08 -33.31
C LEU A 295 -21.45 -17.21 -34.30
N GLN A 296 -21.74 -17.15 -35.60
CA GLN A 296 -20.72 -17.13 -36.66
C GLN A 296 -19.88 -15.85 -36.64
N GLN A 297 -20.51 -14.71 -36.35
CA GLN A 297 -19.82 -13.42 -36.21
C GLN A 297 -18.94 -13.39 -34.95
N GLY A 298 -19.42 -13.95 -33.84
CA GLY A 298 -18.65 -14.13 -32.61
C GLY A 298 -17.46 -15.09 -32.79
N GLU A 299 -17.65 -16.19 -33.52
CA GLU A 299 -16.57 -17.12 -33.87
C GLU A 299 -15.51 -16.47 -34.77
N ALA A 300 -15.93 -15.66 -35.75
CA ALA A 300 -15.02 -14.92 -36.63
C ALA A 300 -14.22 -13.85 -35.87
N LEU A 301 -14.87 -13.14 -34.94
CA LEU A 301 -14.20 -12.15 -34.08
C LEU A 301 -13.20 -12.83 -33.12
N LEU A 302 -13.58 -13.97 -32.54
CA LEU A 302 -12.70 -14.72 -31.64
C LEU A 302 -11.49 -15.30 -32.40
N LYS A 303 -11.70 -15.87 -33.59
CA LYS A 303 -10.61 -16.33 -34.46
C LYS A 303 -9.70 -15.18 -34.88
N GLY A 304 -10.27 -14.03 -35.26
CA GLY A 304 -9.52 -12.82 -35.59
C GLY A 304 -8.63 -12.35 -34.44
N ALA A 305 -9.19 -12.32 -33.21
CA ALA A 305 -8.44 -11.95 -32.01
C ALA A 305 -7.31 -12.95 -31.70
N ILE A 306 -7.55 -14.26 -31.86
CA ILE A 306 -6.51 -15.28 -31.68
C ILE A 306 -5.39 -15.11 -32.70
N THR A 307 -5.72 -14.91 -33.98
CA THR A 307 -4.73 -14.68 -35.04
C THR A 307 -3.94 -13.37 -34.82
N GLU A 308 -4.57 -12.33 -34.30
CA GLU A 308 -3.89 -11.08 -33.96
C GLU A 308 -2.90 -11.26 -32.80
N VAL A 309 -3.28 -12.04 -31.78
CA VAL A 309 -2.39 -12.40 -30.67
C VAL A 309 -1.20 -13.24 -31.16
N GLU A 310 -1.42 -14.20 -32.06
CA GLU A 310 -0.35 -15.00 -32.68
C GLU A 310 0.57 -14.14 -33.55
N ASN A 311 0.02 -13.19 -34.32
CA ASN A 311 0.80 -12.24 -35.11
C ASN A 311 1.64 -11.32 -34.22
N LEU A 312 1.09 -10.81 -33.12
CA LEU A 312 1.83 -10.04 -32.12
C LEU A 312 2.92 -10.87 -31.47
N GLN A 313 2.64 -12.14 -31.18
CA GLN A 313 3.63 -13.07 -30.63
C GLN A 313 4.76 -13.36 -31.62
N ASN A 314 4.46 -13.48 -32.92
CA ASN A 314 5.45 -13.63 -33.99
C ASN A 314 6.24 -12.32 -34.23
N LEU A 315 5.61 -11.15 -34.09
CA LEU A 315 6.28 -9.86 -34.21
C LEU A 315 7.27 -9.62 -33.05
N LEU A 316 6.89 -10.04 -31.84
CA LEU A 316 7.76 -10.04 -30.67
C LEU A 316 8.89 -11.08 -30.76
N GLN A 317 8.69 -12.18 -31.48
CA GLN A 317 9.73 -13.19 -31.73
C GLN A 317 10.67 -12.84 -32.89
N SER A 318 10.20 -12.06 -33.88
CA SER A 318 10.99 -11.61 -35.05
C SER A 318 11.76 -10.30 -34.81
N GLY A 319 11.47 -9.58 -33.73
CA GLY A 319 12.14 -8.34 -33.35
C GLY A 319 13.52 -8.50 -32.70
N VAL A 320 14.43 -9.34 -33.25
CA VAL A 320 15.88 -9.21 -33.09
C VAL A 320 16.58 -9.70 -34.36
N ARG A 321 16.62 -8.85 -35.39
CA ARG A 321 17.65 -8.94 -36.44
C ARG A 321 17.85 -7.57 -37.09
N GLU A 322 18.69 -6.75 -36.49
CA GLU A 322 19.37 -5.69 -37.25
C GLU A 322 20.62 -6.28 -37.89
N GLU A 323 20.68 -6.14 -39.21
CA GLU A 323 21.77 -6.57 -40.07
C GLU A 323 22.96 -5.61 -40.00
N SER A 324 24.14 -6.17 -39.84
CA SER A 324 25.44 -5.55 -40.10
C SER A 324 25.77 -5.52 -41.60
N PRO A 325 26.43 -4.47 -42.16
CA PRO A 325 26.96 -4.55 -43.51
C PRO A 325 28.37 -5.18 -43.55
N THR A 326 28.41 -6.36 -44.18
CA THR A 326 29.44 -6.92 -45.09
C THR A 326 30.92 -6.54 -44.98
N SER A 327 31.78 -7.56 -44.78
CA SER A 327 32.94 -7.83 -45.67
C SER A 327 33.35 -9.32 -45.65
N ARG A 328 33.74 -9.81 -46.83
CA ARG A 328 33.90 -11.18 -47.35
C ARG A 328 35.07 -12.03 -46.80
N LEU A 329 34.81 -13.35 -46.78
CA LEU A 329 35.60 -14.53 -47.23
C LEU A 329 37.08 -14.67 -46.83
N GLU A 330 37.41 -15.79 -46.16
CA GLU A 330 38.14 -16.93 -46.76
C GLU A 330 37.93 -18.22 -45.94
N GLU A 331 37.76 -19.33 -46.65
CA GLU A 331 37.62 -20.70 -46.15
C GLU A 331 38.98 -21.32 -45.82
N GLY A 332 39.02 -22.15 -44.77
CA GLY A 332 40.13 -23.05 -44.49
C GLY A 332 39.63 -24.24 -43.65
N SER A 333 39.29 -25.33 -44.33
CA SER A 333 38.83 -26.61 -43.78
C SER A 333 39.97 -27.37 -43.10
N GLY A 334 39.69 -28.06 -41.98
CA GLY A 334 40.68 -28.88 -41.28
C GLY A 334 40.14 -29.65 -40.07
N SER A 335 39.50 -30.79 -40.35
CA SER A 335 39.43 -32.07 -39.60
C SER A 335 39.44 -32.09 -38.07
N GLY A 336 38.44 -32.79 -37.51
CA GLY A 336 38.30 -33.04 -36.08
C GLY A 336 39.19 -34.13 -35.49
N VAL A 337 39.03 -34.32 -34.18
CA VAL A 337 39.00 -35.59 -33.40
C VAL A 337 38.84 -35.18 -31.92
N LEU A 338 37.75 -35.64 -31.29
CA LEU A 338 37.59 -35.76 -29.82
C LEU A 338 38.26 -37.08 -29.39
N PRO A 339 38.66 -37.28 -28.10
CA PRO A 339 37.68 -37.85 -27.16
C PRO A 339 37.79 -37.43 -25.67
N ARG A 340 36.61 -37.17 -25.11
CA ARG A 340 35.99 -37.73 -23.87
C ARG A 340 36.76 -37.79 -22.53
N ARG A 341 36.26 -36.98 -21.59
CA ARG A 341 35.48 -37.31 -20.36
C ARG A 341 35.82 -38.56 -19.51
N ALA A 342 35.97 -38.35 -18.20
CA ALA A 342 35.28 -39.02 -17.07
C ALA A 342 35.53 -38.16 -15.81
N ASP A 343 34.52 -37.54 -15.17
CA ASP A 343 33.63 -38.08 -14.12
C ASP A 343 34.42 -38.23 -12.78
N THR A 344 33.98 -37.78 -11.58
CA THR A 344 32.65 -37.83 -10.96
C THR A 344 32.72 -37.24 -9.54
N PHE A 345 31.60 -36.66 -9.06
CA PHE A 345 31.05 -36.63 -7.67
C PHE A 345 31.90 -36.04 -6.52
N GLY A 346 31.37 -35.44 -5.45
CA GLY A 346 30.02 -35.32 -4.88
C GLY A 346 30.14 -34.50 -3.56
N GLY A 347 29.03 -33.93 -3.09
CA GLY A 347 29.03 -32.94 -2.00
C GLY A 347 28.88 -33.44 -0.56
N TYR A 348 28.58 -32.45 0.29
CA TYR A 348 27.91 -32.43 1.61
C TYR A 348 28.73 -32.58 2.90
N ASP A 349 28.62 -31.50 3.70
CA ASP A 349 28.53 -31.31 5.16
C ASP A 349 29.34 -32.12 6.18
N SER A 350 29.92 -31.35 7.14
CA SER A 350 29.86 -31.50 8.61
C SER A 350 31.22 -31.31 9.30
N SER A 351 31.30 -30.31 10.20
CA SER A 351 32.21 -30.29 11.36
C SER A 351 31.94 -31.52 12.27
N PRO A 352 32.85 -32.05 13.14
CA PRO A 352 33.50 -31.24 14.18
C PRO A 352 34.86 -31.71 14.81
N SER A 353 35.51 -30.76 15.51
CA SER A 353 36.08 -30.89 16.88
C SER A 353 37.54 -31.37 17.20
N ILE A 354 38.13 -30.63 18.17
CA ILE A 354 39.02 -30.95 19.32
C ILE A 354 40.57 -30.87 19.21
N LEU A 355 41.13 -30.23 20.27
CA LEU A 355 42.47 -30.26 20.92
C LEU A 355 43.43 -29.09 20.58
N ASN A 356 44.06 -28.35 21.51
CA ASN A 356 44.14 -28.44 22.98
C ASN A 356 44.76 -27.15 23.62
N LYS A 357 44.20 -26.75 24.77
CA LYS A 357 44.79 -26.27 26.06
C LYS A 357 45.74 -25.05 26.23
N ASN A 358 45.21 -24.11 27.04
CA ASN A 358 45.67 -23.52 28.33
C ASN A 358 46.99 -22.69 28.41
N GLY A 359 47.09 -21.59 29.18
CA GLY A 359 46.16 -20.97 30.14
C GLY A 359 46.67 -19.67 30.82
N SER A 360 45.70 -18.90 31.34
CA SER A 360 45.62 -17.96 32.48
C SER A 360 46.88 -17.47 33.23
N VAL A 361 47.00 -16.14 33.42
CA VAL A 361 47.24 -15.46 34.73
C VAL A 361 46.65 -14.03 34.73
N LYS A 362 45.85 -13.70 35.76
CA LYS A 362 45.44 -12.34 36.19
C LYS A 362 46.48 -11.73 37.15
N LYS A 363 46.68 -10.41 37.11
CA LYS A 363 47.04 -9.60 38.30
C LYS A 363 46.60 -8.15 38.15
N ASN A 364 45.98 -7.64 39.22
CA ASN A 364 45.51 -6.26 39.41
C ASN A 364 46.65 -5.33 39.85
N PHE A 365 46.55 -4.03 39.58
CA PHE A 365 47.01 -2.95 40.47
C PHE A 365 46.20 -1.66 40.25
N SER A 366 46.14 -0.87 41.33
CA SER A 366 45.28 0.26 41.66
C SER A 366 45.98 1.63 41.58
N GLY A 367 45.19 2.72 41.54
CA GLY A 367 45.60 4.11 41.85
C GLY A 367 46.24 4.84 40.67
N GLU A 368 46.09 6.14 40.44
CA GLU A 368 45.62 7.25 41.26
C GLU A 368 45.38 8.46 40.32
N SER A 369 44.57 9.41 40.81
CA SER A 369 44.29 10.72 40.24
C SER A 369 45.55 11.54 39.94
N ARG A 370 45.56 12.32 38.84
CA ARG A 370 46.00 13.73 38.84
C ARG A 370 45.70 14.45 37.53
N ASN A 371 45.13 15.63 37.72
CA ASN A 371 44.75 16.64 36.75
C ASN A 371 45.86 17.71 36.71
N ARG A 372 46.43 18.05 35.54
CA ARG A 372 46.80 19.43 35.16
C ARG A 372 47.51 19.53 33.80
N ASP A 373 47.03 20.51 33.05
CA ASP A 373 47.53 21.16 31.84
C ASP A 373 49.05 21.19 31.61
N ARG A 374 49.46 21.04 30.33
CA ARG A 374 50.13 22.11 29.57
C ARG A 374 50.30 21.76 28.08
N ARG A 375 50.10 22.81 27.27
CA ARG A 375 50.16 22.90 25.80
C ARG A 375 51.56 22.67 25.21
N ALA A 376 51.56 22.22 23.95
CA ALA A 376 52.48 22.41 22.80
C ALA A 376 52.59 21.04 22.10
N SER A 377 52.47 20.85 20.79
CA SER A 377 52.96 21.66 19.68
C SER A 377 52.23 21.23 18.39
N SER A 378 52.10 22.20 17.50
CA SER A 378 51.58 22.16 16.13
C SER A 378 52.19 21.10 15.21
N ASP A 379 51.33 20.49 14.38
CA ASP A 379 51.70 19.72 13.20
C ASP A 379 50.98 20.33 11.96
N PRO A 380 51.68 20.87 10.94
CA PRO A 380 51.06 21.64 9.87
C PRO A 380 50.50 20.80 8.71
N GLN A 381 50.54 19.47 8.74
CA GLN A 381 50.15 18.65 7.57
C GLN A 381 48.66 18.27 7.47
N LEU A 382 47.81 18.62 8.45
CA LEU A 382 46.39 18.24 8.43
C LEU A 382 45.43 19.28 7.83
N LYS A 383 45.91 20.48 7.45
CA LYS A 383 45.06 21.51 6.82
C LYS A 383 44.98 21.42 5.29
N ASP A 384 46.03 20.95 4.62
CA ASP A 384 46.06 20.92 3.15
C ASP A 384 45.27 19.75 2.53
N LEU A 385 44.98 18.70 3.30
CA LEU A 385 44.15 17.58 2.84
C LEU A 385 42.64 17.87 2.92
N CYS A 386 42.20 18.80 3.78
CA CYS A 386 40.77 19.13 3.93
C CYS A 386 40.29 20.19 2.91
N GLY A 387 41.17 21.09 2.45
CA GLY A 387 40.82 22.13 1.47
C GLY A 387 40.75 21.61 0.03
N SER A 388 41.60 20.64 -0.32
CA SER A 388 41.65 20.08 -1.68
C SER A 388 40.40 19.23 -2.01
N HIS A 389 39.88 18.51 -1.02
CA HIS A 389 38.73 17.62 -1.20
C HIS A 389 37.39 18.37 -1.34
N THR A 390 37.27 19.56 -0.75
CA THR A 390 36.10 20.44 -0.89
C THR A 390 36.07 21.15 -2.24
N LEU A 391 37.23 21.55 -2.78
CA LEU A 391 37.31 22.21 -4.08
C LEU A 391 37.03 21.24 -5.24
N GLU A 392 37.52 19.99 -5.16
CA GLU A 392 37.20 18.95 -6.14
C GLU A 392 35.72 18.57 -6.13
N GLN A 393 35.08 18.48 -4.95
CA GLN A 393 33.64 18.20 -4.87
C GLN A 393 32.80 19.34 -5.42
N THR A 394 33.20 20.60 -5.21
CA THR A 394 32.49 21.77 -5.74
C THR A 394 32.64 21.86 -7.26
N ALA A 395 33.82 21.55 -7.80
CA ALA A 395 34.07 21.51 -9.25
C ALA A 395 33.29 20.37 -9.95
N ILE A 396 33.17 19.20 -9.31
CA ILE A 396 32.39 18.07 -9.85
C ILE A 396 30.89 18.39 -9.86
N ILE A 397 30.37 19.07 -8.83
CA ILE A 397 28.97 19.50 -8.77
C ILE A 397 28.68 20.56 -9.85
N ALA A 398 29.56 21.55 -10.01
CA ALA A 398 29.42 22.57 -11.06
C ALA A 398 29.48 21.99 -12.49
N GLN A 399 30.34 20.98 -12.73
CA GLN A 399 30.37 20.26 -14.01
C GLN A 399 29.11 19.43 -14.24
N GLN A 400 28.54 18.83 -13.19
CA GLN A 400 27.33 18.02 -13.29
C GLN A 400 26.07 18.88 -13.51
N ASP A 401 26.01 20.06 -12.88
CA ASP A 401 24.93 21.04 -13.08
C ASP A 401 25.00 21.67 -14.48
N SER A 402 26.20 22.01 -14.97
CA SER A 402 26.42 22.48 -16.34
C SER A 402 26.01 21.43 -17.38
N HIS A 403 26.30 20.13 -17.14
CA HIS A 403 25.85 19.05 -18.02
C HIS A 403 24.32 18.87 -17.99
N MET A 404 23.68 19.04 -16.83
CA MET A 404 22.23 19.00 -16.70
C MET A 404 21.57 20.17 -17.44
N GLU A 405 22.17 21.35 -17.38
CA GLU A 405 21.68 22.56 -18.04
C GLU A 405 21.84 22.48 -19.57
N LEU A 406 22.95 21.91 -20.06
CA LEU A 406 23.14 21.57 -21.47
C LEU A 406 22.15 20.51 -21.96
N GLN A 407 21.82 19.50 -21.13
CA GLN A 407 20.78 18.53 -21.45
C GLN A 407 19.39 19.16 -21.52
N ARG A 408 19.06 20.10 -20.62
CA ARG A 408 17.80 20.86 -20.67
C ARG A 408 17.75 21.81 -21.87
N ALA A 409 18.85 22.47 -22.22
CA ALA A 409 18.95 23.32 -23.40
C ALA A 409 18.75 22.49 -24.69
N SER A 410 19.38 21.32 -24.79
CA SER A 410 19.23 20.39 -25.93
C SER A 410 17.81 19.82 -26.07
N LEU A 411 17.13 19.53 -24.94
CA LEU A 411 15.73 19.10 -24.94
C LEU A 411 14.78 20.23 -25.34
N THR A 412 15.10 21.48 -24.95
CA THR A 412 14.33 22.67 -25.32
C THR A 412 14.52 23.02 -26.80
N GLU A 413 15.74 22.86 -27.33
CA GLU A 413 16.06 23.06 -28.74
C GLU A 413 15.38 21.99 -29.62
N ARG A 414 15.30 20.74 -29.16
CA ARG A 414 14.51 19.66 -29.80
C ARG A 414 13.00 19.91 -29.78
N ALA A 415 12.49 20.68 -28.83
CA ALA A 415 11.08 21.09 -28.78
C ALA A 415 10.76 22.26 -29.71
N SER A 416 11.77 22.98 -30.21
CA SER A 416 11.62 24.17 -31.06
C SER A 416 11.69 23.93 -32.58
N LEU A 417 11.87 22.68 -33.04
CA LEU A 417 11.84 22.34 -34.48
C LEU A 417 10.48 21.75 -34.91
N PRO A 418 9.85 22.27 -35.97
CA PRO A 418 8.50 21.86 -36.37
C PRO A 418 8.54 20.54 -37.16
N GLY A 419 8.02 19.46 -36.59
CA GLY A 419 7.90 18.19 -37.32
C GLY A 419 7.20 17.05 -36.59
N ARG A 420 5.95 16.78 -37.02
CA ARG A 420 5.05 15.65 -36.67
C ARG A 420 4.33 15.71 -35.32
N HIS A 421 3.43 16.69 -35.19
CA HIS A 421 2.22 16.58 -34.35
C HIS A 421 1.03 16.20 -35.22
N ARG A 422 0.73 14.90 -35.33
CA ARG A 422 -0.55 14.44 -35.92
C ARG A 422 -1.31 13.44 -35.04
N GLY A 423 -0.77 13.09 -33.87
CA GLY A 423 -1.41 12.13 -32.94
C GLY A 423 -2.27 12.75 -31.83
N ASN A 424 -2.02 14.00 -31.42
CA ASN A 424 -2.69 14.57 -30.24
C ASN A 424 -3.94 15.42 -30.53
N VAL A 425 -4.14 15.90 -31.76
CA VAL A 425 -5.25 16.82 -32.05
C VAL A 425 -6.61 16.11 -31.98
N LEU A 426 -6.69 14.85 -32.41
CA LEU A 426 -7.94 14.07 -32.37
C LEU A 426 -8.37 13.73 -30.94
N LEU A 427 -7.42 13.35 -30.08
CA LEU A 427 -7.72 13.03 -28.68
C LEU A 427 -8.16 14.27 -27.89
N GLU A 428 -7.51 15.42 -28.15
CA GLU A 428 -7.88 16.70 -27.54
C GLU A 428 -9.27 17.17 -28.01
N GLN A 429 -9.57 16.97 -29.31
CA GLN A 429 -10.85 17.32 -29.91
C GLN A 429 -11.98 16.41 -29.40
N GLU A 430 -11.72 15.12 -29.19
CA GLU A 430 -12.68 14.17 -28.62
C GLU A 430 -12.95 14.44 -27.13
N LYS A 431 -11.90 14.80 -26.37
CA LYS A 431 -12.03 15.26 -24.98
C LYS A 431 -12.86 16.55 -24.88
N GLN A 432 -12.66 17.51 -25.78
CA GLN A 432 -13.46 18.73 -25.83
C GLN A 432 -14.93 18.45 -26.23
N ARG A 433 -15.17 17.49 -27.14
CA ARG A 433 -16.52 17.07 -27.53
C ARG A 433 -17.27 16.40 -26.37
N THR A 434 -16.56 15.59 -25.58
CA THR A 434 -17.11 14.92 -24.39
C THR A 434 -17.49 15.93 -23.30
N LEU A 435 -16.64 16.93 -23.06
CA LEU A 435 -16.93 18.01 -22.10
C LEU A 435 -18.08 18.92 -22.55
N ALA A 436 -18.24 19.14 -23.86
CA ALA A 436 -19.37 19.88 -24.41
C ALA A 436 -20.69 19.12 -24.20
N LEU A 437 -20.70 17.80 -24.43
CA LEU A 437 -21.86 16.93 -24.19
C LEU A 437 -22.26 16.92 -22.71
N GLN A 438 -21.30 16.80 -21.78
CA GLN A 438 -21.60 16.87 -20.35
C GLN A 438 -22.19 18.22 -19.92
N ARG A 439 -21.75 19.33 -20.53
CA ARG A 439 -22.33 20.66 -20.27
C ARG A 439 -23.76 20.76 -20.79
N GLU A 440 -24.03 20.20 -21.96
CA GLU A 440 -25.39 20.18 -22.53
C GLU A 440 -26.33 19.31 -21.70
N GLU A 441 -25.85 18.19 -21.17
CA GLU A 441 -26.61 17.29 -20.31
C GLU A 441 -26.96 17.96 -18.96
N LEU A 442 -26.01 18.69 -18.36
CA LEU A 442 -26.26 19.50 -17.15
C LEU A 442 -27.24 20.65 -17.42
N ALA A 443 -27.15 21.31 -18.57
CA ALA A 443 -28.11 22.35 -18.96
C ALA A 443 -29.51 21.76 -19.19
N SER A 444 -29.60 20.56 -19.77
CA SER A 444 -30.84 19.81 -19.98
C SER A 444 -31.47 19.43 -18.64
N PHE A 445 -30.67 18.96 -17.68
CA PHE A 445 -31.10 18.63 -16.33
C PHE A 445 -31.67 19.85 -15.61
N HIS A 446 -30.99 21.00 -15.64
CA HIS A 446 -31.50 22.24 -15.05
C HIS A 446 -32.79 22.72 -15.73
N LYS A 447 -32.94 22.53 -17.04
CA LYS A 447 -34.17 22.88 -17.77
C LYS A 447 -35.35 21.98 -17.37
N LEU A 448 -35.11 20.68 -17.19
CA LEU A 448 -36.09 19.72 -16.67
C LEU A 448 -36.51 20.04 -15.23
N GLN A 449 -35.56 20.44 -14.39
CA GLN A 449 -35.82 20.87 -13.01
C GLN A 449 -36.67 22.16 -12.97
N SER A 450 -36.38 23.11 -13.88
CA SER A 450 -37.16 24.35 -14.02
C SER A 450 -38.57 24.10 -14.55
N GLN A 451 -38.75 23.13 -15.46
CA GLN A 451 -40.07 22.71 -15.94
C GLN A 451 -40.90 22.04 -14.84
N HIS A 452 -40.29 21.18 -14.00
CA HIS A 452 -40.96 20.58 -12.84
C HIS A 452 -41.36 21.63 -11.76
N GLY A 453 -40.56 22.68 -11.59
CA GLY A 453 -40.91 23.82 -10.73
C GLY A 453 -42.08 24.65 -11.26
N ARG A 454 -42.26 24.74 -12.59
CA ARG A 454 -43.37 25.45 -13.22
C ARG A 454 -44.66 24.64 -13.26
N SER A 455 -44.62 23.32 -13.42
CA SER A 455 -45.81 22.46 -13.33
C SER A 455 -46.35 22.36 -11.89
N SER A 456 -45.49 22.49 -10.88
CA SER A 456 -45.91 22.55 -9.47
C SER A 456 -46.58 23.87 -9.07
N SER A 457 -46.36 24.96 -9.82
CA SER A 457 -46.99 26.28 -9.58
C SER A 457 -48.22 26.55 -10.45
N ALA A 458 -48.46 25.77 -11.51
CA ALA A 458 -49.67 25.87 -12.35
C ALA A 458 -50.88 25.07 -11.80
N GLY A 459 -50.70 24.26 -10.74
CA GLY A 459 -51.77 23.44 -10.13
C GLY A 459 -52.60 24.12 -9.04
N ARG A 460 -52.33 25.40 -8.70
CA ARG A 460 -53.11 26.17 -7.70
C ARG A 460 -53.70 27.42 -8.32
N GLY A 461 -54.74 27.26 -9.14
CA GLY A 461 -55.32 28.41 -9.83
C GLY A 461 -56.59 28.17 -10.62
N SER A 462 -57.58 27.43 -10.11
CA SER A 462 -58.97 27.63 -10.55
C SER A 462 -59.95 27.03 -9.54
N GLY A 463 -60.77 27.90 -8.94
CA GLY A 463 -61.82 27.54 -7.98
C GLY A 463 -62.59 28.79 -7.58
N ARG A 464 -63.35 29.34 -8.54
CA ARG A 464 -64.26 30.46 -8.34
C ARG A 464 -65.30 30.11 -7.28
N GLY A 465 -65.61 31.09 -6.45
CA GLY A 465 -66.53 30.95 -5.33
C GLY A 465 -68.00 30.85 -5.71
N THR A 466 -68.77 30.47 -4.70
CA THR A 466 -70.19 30.75 -4.52
C THR A 466 -70.47 30.76 -3.01
N GLY A 467 -71.36 31.65 -2.56
CA GLY A 467 -72.28 31.32 -1.47
C GLY A 467 -71.98 31.86 -0.07
N SER A 468 -72.60 33.00 0.24
CA SER A 468 -73.49 33.15 1.41
C SER A 468 -72.90 33.48 2.79
N ARG A 469 -73.02 34.77 3.15
CA ARG A 469 -73.87 35.31 4.25
C ARG A 469 -73.79 34.61 5.62
N TRP A 470 -73.38 35.34 6.66
CA TRP A 470 -74.21 35.81 7.78
C TRP A 470 -73.32 36.35 8.94
N ARG A 471 -73.53 37.64 9.28
CA ARG A 471 -73.25 38.23 10.60
C ARG A 471 -74.24 37.63 11.62
N PRO A 472 -73.94 37.57 12.93
CA PRO A 472 -74.35 38.69 13.81
C PRO A 472 -73.37 38.85 15.03
N PRO A 473 -73.71 39.55 16.14
CA PRO A 473 -73.00 40.78 16.54
C PRO A 473 -72.36 40.69 17.93
N ARG A 474 -71.61 41.72 18.34
CA ARG A 474 -71.43 42.11 19.75
C ARG A 474 -72.46 43.21 20.07
N PRO A 475 -72.88 43.49 21.32
CA PRO A 475 -72.57 42.85 22.60
C PRO A 475 -73.82 42.38 23.39
N GLY A 476 -73.53 41.68 24.48
CA GLY A 476 -74.38 41.23 25.58
C GLY A 476 -73.47 40.43 26.50
#